data_AF-A0A848B3K3-F1
#
_entry.id   AF-A0A848B3K3-F1
#
_cell.length_a   1.000
_cell.length_b   1.000
_cell.length_c   1.000
_cell.angle_alpha   90.00
_cell.angle_beta   90.00
_cell.angle_gamma   90.00
#
_symmetry.space_group_name_H-M   'P 1'
#
loop_
_entity.id
_entity.type
_entity.pdbx_description
1 polymer ?
#
loop_
_entity_poly.entity_id
_entity_poly.type
_entity_poly.pdbx_seq_one_letter_code
_entity_poly.pdbx_strand_id
1 'polypeptide(L)'
;MRSDGIVIQDSVIRTPRDMPEAAVRVGCKAHLTRLKFDIRRDPAREQYAISQYGGNVMISDSEFSCDRDVTVLHCNARPYSSMIGSSTALRRLKLTTGAAPVIRFAADSFPNLLSIYALTTESKSAPKLFDFAQAPTSEELSAWLKGKRHPDLGPGRSYGISVTGAENFDRSLPESLTPYLRNVPPESYQTPRIDRTPLEFAGPVLSDPLIGGEKDDANDDTGRLEALLAQAAKSAGATIVLPPRWIRVSRTLFVPDNTQILAAGRAVIQARSDDFPVFRIRKCDRVMFRNITFHKGMRGVEISARRGSVQFDNCCFYDQLQETIKAYVPDNRLRLTVTGGCAYTPFFYTGNAAPACFEALWYSNLPDYPAEEYKRSYASIANRGGELYITDMLGVPTYFRHVSPMHEIWRKAPGKGGHFRWIDNTGKFWSLNNRYGGEWGGLTPVYQYGRDSSTYLEGAYCSLNCPRTRNYSPVLADSPDADVTLVNMVSTLYSEPLQTTYRQKDGSVKPLPEQGIHCSYPLPEVK
;
A
#
# COMPACT_ATOMS: atom_id res chain seq x y z
N MET A 1 -6.37 -6.36 -17.15
CA MET A 1 -5.03 -5.78 -16.92
C MET A 1 -4.12 -6.84 -16.28
N ARG A 2 -2.81 -6.88 -16.63
CA ARG A 2 -1.80 -7.81 -16.08
C ARG A 2 -0.56 -6.99 -15.66
N SER A 3 -0.34 -6.85 -14.35
CA SER A 3 0.75 -6.10 -13.70
C SER A 3 1.02 -6.75 -12.33
N ASP A 4 2.07 -6.36 -11.61
CA ASP A 4 2.28 -6.76 -10.21
C ASP A 4 1.23 -6.17 -9.26
N GLY A 5 0.66 -5.02 -9.63
CA GLY A 5 -0.39 -4.33 -8.90
C GLY A 5 -0.98 -3.19 -9.71
N ILE A 6 -2.25 -2.86 -9.44
CA ILE A 6 -2.96 -1.74 -10.08
C ILE A 6 -3.82 -1.01 -9.05
N VAL A 7 -3.88 0.31 -9.18
CA VAL A 7 -4.81 1.17 -8.43
C VAL A 7 -5.63 1.94 -9.45
N ILE A 8 -6.96 1.87 -9.35
CA ILE A 8 -7.87 2.77 -10.06
C ILE A 8 -8.64 3.53 -8.99
N GLN A 9 -8.55 4.85 -9.03
CA GLN A 9 -9.16 5.71 -8.03
C GLN A 9 -9.75 6.98 -8.60
N ASP A 10 -10.67 7.60 -7.85
CA ASP A 10 -11.22 8.93 -8.10
C ASP A 10 -11.76 9.11 -9.53
N SER A 11 -12.45 8.08 -10.03
CA SER A 11 -12.85 7.98 -11.44
C SER A 11 -14.33 7.63 -11.60
N VAL A 12 -14.91 8.09 -12.71
CA VAL A 12 -16.25 7.67 -13.15
C VAL A 12 -16.08 6.65 -14.29
N ILE A 13 -16.65 5.47 -14.13
CA ILE A 13 -16.63 4.41 -15.14
C ILE A 13 -18.02 4.31 -15.75
N ARG A 14 -18.12 4.65 -17.04
CA ARG A 14 -19.36 4.56 -17.81
C ARG A 14 -19.24 3.47 -18.86
N THR A 15 -20.20 2.55 -18.93
CA THR A 15 -20.18 1.48 -19.93
C THR A 15 -21.21 1.72 -21.03
N PRO A 16 -20.91 1.33 -22.28
CA PRO A 16 -21.94 1.21 -23.30
C PRO A 16 -22.81 -0.03 -23.04
N ARG A 17 -24.02 -0.05 -23.61
CA ARG A 17 -24.98 -1.17 -23.43
C ARG A 17 -24.47 -2.49 -23.97
N ASP A 18 -23.72 -2.46 -25.07
CA ASP A 18 -23.21 -3.63 -25.78
C ASP A 18 -21.85 -4.11 -25.28
N MET A 19 -21.41 -3.66 -24.10
CA MET A 19 -20.18 -4.13 -23.46
C MET A 19 -20.13 -5.67 -23.42
N PRO A 20 -19.05 -6.33 -23.84
CA PRO A 20 -19.09 -7.78 -24.04
C PRO A 20 -19.21 -8.60 -22.74
N GLU A 21 -18.74 -8.10 -21.59
CA GLU A 21 -18.76 -8.85 -20.33
C GLU A 21 -18.66 -7.94 -19.10
N ALA A 22 -17.53 -7.24 -18.90
CA ALA A 22 -17.30 -6.48 -17.68
C ALA A 22 -16.61 -5.15 -17.94
N ALA A 23 -16.92 -4.14 -17.12
CA ALA A 23 -16.33 -2.80 -17.24
C ALA A 23 -14.84 -2.84 -16.91
N VAL A 24 -14.48 -3.62 -15.87
CA VAL A 24 -13.10 -3.82 -15.45
C VAL A 24 -12.80 -5.31 -15.36
N ARG A 25 -11.75 -5.74 -16.06
CA ARG A 25 -11.21 -7.12 -16.00
C ARG A 25 -9.87 -7.13 -15.28
N VAL A 26 -9.81 -7.78 -14.12
CA VAL A 26 -8.65 -7.82 -13.23
C VAL A 26 -8.05 -9.21 -13.18
N GLY A 27 -6.76 -9.34 -13.47
CA GLY A 27 -6.01 -10.61 -13.38
C GLY A 27 -4.77 -10.51 -12.48
N CYS A 28 -4.72 -9.51 -11.61
CA CYS A 28 -3.59 -9.21 -10.72
C CYS A 28 -4.08 -8.62 -9.40
N LYS A 29 -3.15 -8.25 -8.50
CA LYS A 29 -3.50 -7.43 -7.33
C LYS A 29 -4.11 -6.10 -7.80
N ALA A 30 -5.24 -5.72 -7.23
CA ALA A 30 -5.91 -4.47 -7.58
C ALA A 30 -6.60 -3.81 -6.39
N HIS A 31 -6.56 -2.48 -6.37
CA HIS A 31 -7.46 -1.64 -5.57
C HIS A 31 -8.32 -0.80 -6.49
N LEU A 32 -9.62 -0.93 -6.36
CA LEU A 32 -10.62 -0.13 -7.05
C LEU A 32 -11.33 0.71 -5.99
N THR A 33 -10.98 1.99 -5.86
CA THR A 33 -11.42 2.82 -4.73
C THR A 33 -12.01 4.15 -5.17
N ARG A 34 -13.03 4.66 -4.46
CA ARG A 34 -13.63 5.98 -4.78
C ARG A 34 -14.09 6.08 -6.23
N LEU A 35 -14.69 5.00 -6.73
CA LEU A 35 -15.20 4.91 -8.09
C LEU A 35 -16.69 5.15 -8.12
N LYS A 36 -17.16 5.77 -9.21
CA LYS A 36 -18.58 5.82 -9.55
C LYS A 36 -18.82 5.01 -10.81
N PHE A 37 -19.46 3.87 -10.67
CA PHE A 37 -19.87 3.04 -11.80
C PHE A 37 -21.25 3.47 -12.28
N ASP A 38 -21.37 3.78 -13.57
CA ASP A 38 -22.62 4.00 -14.30
C ASP A 38 -22.68 2.94 -15.41
N ILE A 39 -23.30 1.80 -15.07
CA ILE A 39 -23.30 0.61 -15.92
C ILE A 39 -24.61 0.53 -16.66
N ARG A 40 -24.52 0.50 -17.98
CA ARG A 40 -25.66 0.30 -18.88
C ARG A 40 -25.66 -1.14 -19.37
N ARG A 41 -26.78 -1.84 -19.15
CA ARG A 41 -26.86 -3.28 -19.45
C ARG A 41 -27.68 -3.60 -20.70
N ASP A 42 -27.22 -4.57 -21.49
CA ASP A 42 -28.01 -5.30 -22.47
C ASP A 42 -28.65 -6.54 -21.80
N PRO A 43 -30.00 -6.65 -21.75
CA PRO A 43 -30.67 -7.80 -21.13
C PRO A 43 -30.36 -9.14 -21.81
N ALA A 44 -29.91 -9.14 -23.06
CA ALA A 44 -29.54 -10.35 -23.77
C ALA A 44 -28.14 -10.87 -23.40
N ARG A 45 -27.39 -10.15 -22.56
CA ARG A 45 -26.00 -10.46 -22.22
C ARG A 45 -25.78 -10.64 -20.73
N GLU A 46 -24.86 -11.52 -20.39
CA GLU A 46 -24.31 -11.64 -19.04
C GLU A 46 -23.22 -10.58 -18.89
N GLN A 47 -23.50 -9.56 -18.08
CA GLN A 47 -22.63 -8.40 -17.90
C GLN A 47 -22.43 -8.08 -16.42
N TYR A 48 -21.24 -7.58 -16.09
CA TYR A 48 -20.77 -7.33 -14.72
C TYR A 48 -20.09 -5.96 -14.60
N ALA A 49 -20.03 -5.40 -13.39
CA ALA A 49 -19.16 -4.25 -13.18
C ALA A 49 -17.69 -4.67 -13.29
N ILE A 50 -17.33 -5.73 -12.58
CA ILE A 50 -15.96 -6.19 -12.43
C ILE A 50 -15.91 -7.69 -12.63
N SER A 51 -14.90 -8.17 -13.36
CA SER A 51 -14.57 -9.59 -13.49
C SER A 51 -13.16 -9.83 -12.97
N GLN A 52 -13.04 -10.64 -11.92
CA GLN A 52 -11.78 -11.03 -11.29
C GLN A 52 -11.37 -12.42 -11.77
N TYR A 53 -10.18 -12.55 -12.36
CA TYR A 53 -9.61 -13.84 -12.82
C TYR A 53 -8.47 -14.34 -11.92
N GLY A 54 -7.99 -13.53 -10.98
CA GLY A 54 -6.93 -13.90 -10.05
C GLY A 54 -6.41 -12.71 -9.23
N GLY A 55 -5.52 -13.01 -8.29
CA GLY A 55 -4.89 -12.02 -7.41
C GLY A 55 -5.76 -11.55 -6.24
N ASN A 56 -5.26 -10.53 -5.53
CA ASN A 56 -5.95 -9.89 -4.41
C ASN A 56 -6.67 -8.65 -4.89
N VAL A 57 -8.01 -8.66 -4.83
CA VAL A 57 -8.84 -7.55 -5.29
C VAL A 57 -9.56 -6.93 -4.10
N MET A 58 -9.35 -5.63 -3.92
CA MET A 58 -10.10 -4.81 -2.98
C MET A 58 -10.92 -3.76 -3.75
N ILE A 59 -12.20 -3.65 -3.41
CA ILE A 59 -13.11 -2.61 -3.90
C ILE A 59 -13.57 -1.83 -2.68
N SER A 60 -13.32 -0.51 -2.65
CA SER A 60 -13.61 0.31 -1.47
C SER A 60 -14.24 1.65 -1.80
N ASP A 61 -15.06 2.19 -0.90
CA ASP A 61 -15.57 3.57 -0.94
C ASP A 61 -16.20 3.97 -2.30
N SER A 62 -16.87 3.02 -2.96
CA SER A 62 -17.33 3.18 -4.35
C SER A 62 -18.86 3.05 -4.44
N GLU A 63 -19.41 3.72 -5.46
CA GLU A 63 -20.84 3.75 -5.75
C GLU A 63 -21.11 3.03 -7.07
N PHE A 64 -22.15 2.19 -7.08
CA PHE A 64 -22.60 1.47 -8.27
C PHE A 64 -24.02 1.90 -8.62
N SER A 65 -24.15 2.53 -9.79
CA SER A 65 -25.41 2.89 -10.41
C SER A 65 -25.60 2.14 -11.71
N CYS A 66 -26.73 1.45 -11.82
CA CYS A 66 -27.02 0.58 -12.94
C CYS A 66 -28.43 0.88 -13.43
N ASP A 67 -28.63 0.95 -14.75
CA ASP A 67 -29.96 1.17 -15.32
C ASP A 67 -30.88 -0.07 -15.18
N ARG A 68 -30.32 -1.21 -14.75
CA ARG A 68 -30.98 -2.50 -14.47
C ARG A 68 -30.20 -3.30 -13.42
N ASP A 69 -30.74 -4.45 -13.03
CA ASP A 69 -30.09 -5.43 -12.14
C ASP A 69 -28.72 -5.88 -12.70
N VAL A 70 -27.64 -5.57 -11.98
CA VAL A 70 -26.27 -5.90 -12.36
C VAL A 70 -25.55 -6.51 -11.16
N THR A 71 -24.88 -7.63 -11.43
CA THR A 71 -23.93 -8.21 -10.48
C THR A 71 -22.66 -7.38 -10.46
N VAL A 72 -22.28 -6.93 -9.26
CA VAL A 72 -21.11 -6.08 -9.06
C VAL A 72 -19.83 -6.83 -9.43
N LEU A 73 -19.68 -8.06 -8.94
CA LEU A 73 -18.45 -8.83 -9.11
C LEU A 73 -18.72 -10.23 -9.65
N HIS A 74 -18.12 -10.55 -10.79
CA HIS A 74 -17.92 -11.93 -11.23
C HIS A 74 -16.56 -12.43 -10.77
N CYS A 75 -16.54 -13.44 -9.89
CA CYS A 75 -15.33 -13.99 -9.32
C CYS A 75 -14.97 -15.34 -9.99
N ASN A 76 -13.90 -15.33 -10.79
CA ASN A 76 -13.26 -16.48 -11.41
C ASN A 76 -11.91 -16.79 -10.72
N ALA A 77 -11.71 -16.27 -9.51
CA ALA A 77 -10.48 -16.47 -8.76
C ALA A 77 -10.50 -17.80 -8.02
N ARG A 78 -9.35 -18.48 -8.00
CA ARG A 78 -9.10 -19.72 -7.26
C ARG A 78 -7.72 -19.69 -6.60
N PRO A 79 -7.45 -20.55 -5.61
CA PRO A 79 -6.14 -20.65 -4.98
C PRO A 79 -5.04 -21.03 -5.99
N TYR A 80 -3.99 -20.20 -6.10
CA TYR A 80 -2.90 -20.42 -7.06
C TYR A 80 -1.69 -21.13 -6.42
N SER A 81 -1.00 -21.99 -7.19
CA SER A 81 0.08 -22.86 -6.69
C SER A 81 1.40 -22.15 -6.44
N SER A 82 1.70 -21.11 -7.21
CA SER A 82 3.07 -20.58 -7.28
C SER A 82 3.31 -19.33 -6.44
N MET A 83 2.35 -18.41 -6.26
CA MET A 83 2.43 -17.28 -5.33
C MET A 83 1.03 -16.67 -5.10
N ILE A 84 0.78 -16.17 -3.89
CA ILE A 84 -0.36 -15.33 -3.48
C ILE A 84 -1.66 -16.13 -3.24
N GLY A 85 -2.08 -16.23 -1.97
CA GLY A 85 -3.46 -16.61 -1.64
C GLY A 85 -4.42 -15.63 -2.30
N SER A 86 -5.55 -16.10 -2.80
CA SER A 86 -6.53 -15.26 -3.50
C SER A 86 -7.46 -14.57 -2.52
N SER A 87 -7.59 -13.24 -2.60
CA SER A 87 -8.46 -12.48 -1.71
C SER A 87 -9.41 -11.58 -2.48
N THR A 88 -10.64 -11.48 -1.97
CA THR A 88 -11.68 -10.58 -2.47
C THR A 88 -12.23 -9.77 -1.29
N ALA A 89 -12.11 -8.46 -1.36
CA ALA A 89 -12.59 -7.55 -0.33
C ALA A 89 -13.54 -6.48 -0.89
N LEU A 90 -14.72 -6.35 -0.28
CA LEU A 90 -15.66 -5.26 -0.54
C LEU A 90 -15.78 -4.38 0.71
N ARG A 91 -15.60 -3.06 0.58
CA ARG A 91 -15.61 -2.09 1.69
C ARG A 91 -16.47 -0.89 1.37
N ARG A 92 -17.42 -0.54 2.25
CA ARG A 92 -18.12 0.75 2.20
C ARG A 92 -18.67 1.04 0.79
N LEU A 93 -19.37 0.05 0.22
CA LEU A 93 -19.94 0.18 -1.12
C LEU A 93 -21.40 0.56 -1.02
N LYS A 94 -21.82 1.44 -1.93
CA LYS A 94 -23.21 1.85 -2.08
C LYS A 94 -23.74 1.32 -3.41
N LEU A 95 -24.77 0.48 -3.34
CA LEU A 95 -25.39 -0.14 -4.50
C LEU A 95 -26.77 0.46 -4.75
N THR A 96 -26.99 0.93 -5.98
CA THR A 96 -28.33 1.31 -6.47
C THR A 96 -28.79 0.28 -7.50
N THR A 97 -28.67 -1.00 -7.11
CA THR A 97 -29.00 -2.17 -7.93
C THR A 97 -30.34 -2.76 -7.50
N GLY A 98 -31.10 -3.41 -8.39
CA GLY A 98 -32.27 -4.21 -7.97
C GLY A 98 -31.90 -5.62 -7.53
N ALA A 99 -32.60 -6.67 -7.99
CA ALA A 99 -32.60 -8.00 -7.37
C ALA A 99 -31.38 -8.89 -7.70
N ALA A 100 -30.45 -8.45 -8.55
CA ALA A 100 -29.25 -9.24 -8.91
C ALA A 100 -28.34 -9.54 -7.71
N PRO A 101 -27.61 -10.66 -7.72
CA PRO A 101 -26.64 -10.97 -6.69
C PRO A 101 -25.45 -10.01 -6.76
N VAL A 102 -24.89 -9.64 -5.61
CA VAL A 102 -23.73 -8.73 -5.54
C VAL A 102 -22.48 -9.41 -6.10
N ILE A 103 -22.21 -10.65 -5.68
CA ILE A 103 -21.09 -11.46 -6.16
C ILE A 103 -21.63 -12.74 -6.79
N ARG A 104 -21.17 -13.06 -7.99
CA ARG A 104 -21.38 -14.34 -8.65
C ARG A 104 -20.06 -15.08 -8.79
N PHE A 105 -19.98 -16.29 -8.27
CA PHE A 105 -18.82 -17.17 -8.41
C PHE A 105 -19.00 -18.07 -9.64
N ALA A 106 -17.98 -18.11 -10.48
CA ALA A 106 -17.92 -19.03 -11.60
C ALA A 106 -17.82 -20.49 -11.12
N ALA A 107 -18.07 -21.44 -12.02
CA ALA A 107 -17.80 -22.85 -11.73
C ALA A 107 -16.32 -23.03 -11.34
N ASP A 108 -16.07 -23.94 -10.40
CA ASP A 108 -14.72 -24.27 -9.91
C ASP A 108 -13.90 -23.09 -9.35
N SER A 109 -14.57 -22.05 -8.85
CA SER A 109 -13.93 -20.80 -8.42
C SER A 109 -14.37 -20.35 -7.04
N PHE A 110 -13.42 -20.19 -6.13
CA PHE A 110 -13.62 -19.51 -4.84
C PHE A 110 -12.29 -18.96 -4.30
N PRO A 111 -12.23 -17.71 -3.82
CA PRO A 111 -11.00 -17.16 -3.23
C PRO A 111 -10.69 -17.78 -1.87
N ASN A 112 -9.43 -17.70 -1.43
CA ASN A 112 -9.04 -18.08 -0.06
C ASN A 112 -9.73 -17.18 0.97
N LEU A 113 -9.72 -15.87 0.74
CA LEU A 113 -10.33 -14.91 1.64
C LEU A 113 -11.43 -14.14 0.94
N LEU A 114 -12.60 -14.07 1.57
CA LEU A 114 -13.70 -13.22 1.18
C LEU A 114 -14.10 -12.36 2.37
N SER A 115 -14.02 -11.04 2.24
CA SER A 115 -14.38 -10.14 3.32
C SER A 115 -15.26 -9.01 2.80
N ILE A 116 -16.40 -8.78 3.46
CA ILE A 116 -17.36 -7.74 3.11
C ILE A 116 -17.61 -6.90 4.37
N TYR A 117 -17.49 -5.58 4.23
CA TYR A 117 -17.79 -4.64 5.30
C TYR A 117 -18.57 -3.42 4.80
N ALA A 118 -19.64 -3.05 5.51
CA ALA A 118 -20.43 -1.85 5.28
C ALA A 118 -20.97 -1.75 3.83
N LEU A 119 -21.65 -2.80 3.39
CA LEU A 119 -22.33 -2.82 2.10
C LEU A 119 -23.76 -2.32 2.27
N THR A 120 -24.17 -1.36 1.43
CA THR A 120 -25.52 -0.81 1.47
C THR A 120 -26.20 -0.92 0.10
N THR A 121 -27.52 -1.11 0.10
CA THR A 121 -28.34 -1.09 -1.11
C THR A 121 -29.56 -0.20 -0.93
N GLU A 122 -29.98 0.48 -1.99
CA GLU A 122 -31.25 1.20 -2.09
C GLU A 122 -32.40 0.31 -2.59
N SER A 123 -32.14 -0.97 -2.88
CA SER A 123 -33.15 -1.93 -3.30
C SER A 123 -34.28 -2.11 -2.26
N LYS A 124 -35.52 -2.19 -2.75
CA LYS A 124 -36.69 -2.52 -1.91
C LYS A 124 -36.78 -4.00 -1.55
N SER A 125 -36.16 -4.88 -2.34
CA SER A 125 -36.00 -6.30 -2.02
C SER A 125 -34.60 -6.56 -1.44
N ALA A 126 -34.48 -7.51 -0.51
CA ALA A 126 -33.17 -7.96 -0.02
C ALA A 126 -32.46 -8.74 -1.14
N PRO A 127 -31.46 -8.16 -1.84
CA PRO A 127 -30.77 -8.85 -2.92
C PRO A 127 -29.90 -9.96 -2.34
N LYS A 128 -29.63 -10.99 -3.13
CA LYS A 128 -28.64 -12.01 -2.74
C LYS A 128 -27.25 -11.39 -2.67
N LEU A 129 -26.50 -11.71 -1.63
CA LEU A 129 -25.10 -11.30 -1.55
C LEU A 129 -24.23 -12.20 -2.44
N PHE A 130 -24.56 -13.48 -2.50
CA PHE A 130 -23.81 -14.51 -3.20
C PHE A 130 -24.68 -15.29 -4.16
N ASP A 131 -24.07 -15.66 -5.28
CA ASP A 131 -24.60 -16.60 -6.24
C ASP A 131 -23.46 -17.47 -6.76
N PHE A 132 -23.76 -18.73 -7.07
CA PHE A 132 -22.77 -19.72 -7.48
C PHE A 132 -23.26 -20.41 -8.74
N ALA A 133 -22.47 -20.35 -9.82
CA ALA A 133 -22.74 -21.16 -11.00
C ALA A 133 -22.69 -22.66 -10.64
N GLN A 134 -21.76 -23.04 -9.77
CA GLN A 134 -21.70 -24.34 -9.11
C GLN A 134 -21.12 -24.12 -7.70
N ALA A 135 -21.87 -24.53 -6.67
CA ALA A 135 -21.38 -24.44 -5.30
C ALA A 135 -20.27 -25.49 -5.07
N PRO A 136 -19.12 -25.11 -4.47
CA PRO A 136 -18.03 -26.06 -4.27
C PRO A 136 -18.38 -27.09 -3.21
N THR A 137 -17.97 -28.35 -3.38
CA THR A 137 -18.05 -29.35 -2.31
C THR A 137 -16.85 -29.27 -1.36
N SER A 138 -16.96 -29.88 -0.18
CA SER A 138 -15.85 -29.98 0.78
C SER A 138 -14.63 -30.72 0.20
N GLU A 139 -14.87 -31.73 -0.64
CA GLU A 139 -13.84 -32.47 -1.35
C GLU A 139 -13.14 -31.60 -2.40
N GLU A 140 -13.90 -30.80 -3.15
CA GLU A 140 -13.36 -29.87 -4.14
C GLU A 140 -12.47 -28.80 -3.49
N LEU A 141 -12.95 -28.17 -2.41
CA LEU A 141 -12.17 -27.18 -1.66
C LEU A 141 -10.84 -27.77 -1.15
N SER A 142 -10.85 -29.03 -0.73
CA SER A 142 -9.64 -29.76 -0.32
C SER A 142 -8.75 -30.10 -1.52
N ALA A 143 -9.33 -30.55 -2.63
CA ALA A 143 -8.62 -30.90 -3.85
C ALA A 143 -7.92 -29.69 -4.47
N TRP A 144 -8.54 -28.50 -4.42
CA TRP A 144 -7.95 -27.26 -4.91
C TRP A 144 -6.68 -26.85 -4.16
N LEU A 145 -6.47 -27.35 -2.94
CA LEU A 145 -5.27 -27.12 -2.14
C LEU A 145 -4.17 -28.18 -2.38
N LYS A 146 -4.50 -29.34 -2.95
CA LYS A 146 -3.52 -30.41 -3.21
C LYS A 146 -2.45 -29.94 -4.20
N GLY A 147 -1.19 -30.23 -3.91
CA GLY A 147 -0.05 -29.87 -4.76
C GLY A 147 0.28 -28.37 -4.81
N LYS A 148 -0.39 -27.54 -4.01
CA LYS A 148 -0.02 -26.12 -3.81
C LYS A 148 1.16 -26.03 -2.84
N ARG A 149 1.82 -24.87 -2.74
CA ARG A 149 2.98 -24.64 -1.83
C ARG A 149 2.70 -24.88 -0.33
N HIS A 150 1.44 -25.10 0.06
CA HIS A 150 1.01 -25.29 1.45
C HIS A 150 -0.04 -26.42 1.58
N PRO A 151 0.27 -27.66 1.17
CA PRO A 151 -0.73 -28.72 1.07
C PRO A 151 -1.26 -29.17 2.45
N ASP A 152 -0.49 -28.96 3.53
CA ASP A 152 -0.77 -29.48 4.86
C ASP A 152 -1.65 -28.56 5.73
N LEU A 153 -1.97 -27.34 5.27
CA LEU A 153 -2.81 -26.40 6.02
C LEU A 153 -4.28 -26.83 6.08
N GLY A 154 -4.73 -27.58 5.08
CA GLY A 154 -6.13 -27.97 4.90
C GLY A 154 -7.09 -26.78 4.67
N PRO A 155 -8.37 -27.06 4.40
CA PRO A 155 -9.36 -26.02 4.12
C PRO A 155 -9.60 -25.05 5.29
N GLY A 156 -9.61 -25.56 6.54
CA GLY A 156 -9.91 -24.75 7.73
C GLY A 156 -8.93 -23.62 8.01
N ARG A 157 -7.68 -23.72 7.50
CA ARG A 157 -6.67 -22.67 7.58
C ARG A 157 -6.53 -21.86 6.30
N SER A 158 -7.13 -22.32 5.21
CA SER A 158 -6.96 -21.77 3.87
C SER A 158 -8.14 -20.92 3.39
N TYR A 159 -9.31 -21.10 4.01
CA TYR A 159 -10.53 -20.37 3.65
C TYR A 159 -11.10 -19.59 4.83
N GLY A 160 -11.40 -18.31 4.60
CA GLY A 160 -12.04 -17.44 5.58
C GLY A 160 -13.05 -16.50 4.92
N ILE A 161 -14.27 -16.46 5.46
CA ILE A 161 -15.36 -15.63 4.97
C ILE A 161 -15.83 -14.70 6.09
N SER A 162 -15.85 -13.40 5.85
CA SER A 162 -16.38 -12.40 6.78
C SER A 162 -17.42 -11.53 6.09
N VAL A 163 -18.58 -11.34 6.74
CA VAL A 163 -19.67 -10.48 6.26
C VAL A 163 -20.19 -9.65 7.43
N THR A 164 -19.84 -8.36 7.46
CA THR A 164 -20.20 -7.42 8.52
C THR A 164 -20.86 -6.17 7.91
N GLY A 165 -21.96 -5.66 8.47
CA GLY A 165 -22.61 -4.45 7.94
C GLY A 165 -23.23 -4.65 6.56
N ALA A 166 -24.00 -5.72 6.37
CA ALA A 166 -24.69 -6.07 5.12
C ALA A 166 -26.07 -6.68 5.42
N GLU A 167 -26.79 -6.11 6.40
CA GLU A 167 -28.01 -6.66 6.99
C GLU A 167 -29.21 -6.66 6.04
N ASN A 168 -29.20 -5.78 5.02
CA ASN A 168 -30.23 -5.66 3.98
C ASN A 168 -30.05 -6.62 2.80
N PHE A 169 -29.16 -7.62 2.92
CA PHE A 169 -28.92 -8.64 1.89
C PHE A 169 -29.27 -10.05 2.40
N ASP A 170 -29.67 -10.93 1.49
CA ASP A 170 -29.67 -12.37 1.74
C ASP A 170 -28.22 -12.88 1.73
N ARG A 171 -27.74 -13.31 2.90
CA ARG A 171 -26.36 -13.73 3.17
C ARG A 171 -26.18 -15.26 3.16
N SER A 172 -27.18 -15.99 2.67
CA SER A 172 -27.15 -17.44 2.57
C SER A 172 -25.89 -17.94 1.83
N LEU A 173 -25.19 -18.91 2.42
CA LEU A 173 -24.04 -19.58 1.83
C LEU A 173 -24.35 -21.08 1.65
N PRO A 174 -23.73 -21.74 0.66
CA PRO A 174 -23.71 -23.21 0.59
C PRO A 174 -23.20 -23.84 1.88
N GLU A 175 -23.75 -25.00 2.25
CA GLU A 175 -23.39 -25.72 3.48
C GLU A 175 -21.88 -25.99 3.58
N SER A 176 -21.23 -26.29 2.46
CA SER A 176 -19.78 -26.52 2.36
C SER A 176 -18.93 -25.30 2.73
N LEU A 177 -19.47 -24.08 2.66
CA LEU A 177 -18.74 -22.83 2.95
C LEU A 177 -19.05 -22.27 4.34
N THR A 178 -20.18 -22.65 4.94
CA THR A 178 -20.60 -22.24 6.28
C THR A 178 -19.53 -22.45 7.37
N PRO A 179 -18.75 -23.56 7.40
CA PRO A 179 -17.68 -23.76 8.38
C PRO A 179 -16.57 -22.71 8.35
N TYR A 180 -16.43 -21.95 7.26
CA TYR A 180 -15.38 -20.95 7.07
C TYR A 180 -15.84 -19.52 7.38
N LEU A 181 -17.08 -19.34 7.84
CA LEU A 181 -17.56 -18.05 8.33
C LEU A 181 -16.79 -17.61 9.57
N ARG A 182 -16.45 -16.34 9.62
CA ARG A 182 -15.70 -15.68 10.69
C ARG A 182 -16.48 -14.46 11.15
N ASN A 183 -16.68 -14.37 12.47
CA ASN A 183 -17.18 -13.15 13.07
C ASN A 183 -16.04 -12.15 13.17
N VAL A 184 -16.18 -11.01 12.49
CA VAL A 184 -15.20 -9.91 12.57
C VAL A 184 -15.92 -8.69 13.11
N PRO A 185 -15.51 -8.16 14.27
CA PRO A 185 -16.13 -7.00 14.86
C PRO A 185 -16.09 -5.77 13.93
N PRO A 186 -17.17 -4.96 13.85
CA PRO A 186 -17.19 -3.76 13.01
C PRO A 186 -16.03 -2.79 13.28
N GLU A 187 -15.59 -2.67 14.53
CA GLU A 187 -14.46 -1.86 14.97
C GLU A 187 -13.13 -2.28 14.33
N SER A 188 -12.97 -3.56 13.98
CA SER A 188 -11.79 -4.06 13.26
C SER A 188 -11.70 -3.53 11.82
N TYR A 189 -12.72 -2.86 11.29
CA TYR A 189 -12.69 -2.25 9.95
C TYR A 189 -12.54 -0.72 9.98
N GLN A 190 -12.28 -0.13 11.16
CA GLN A 190 -12.17 1.32 11.31
C GLN A 190 -10.82 1.84 10.77
N THR A 191 -10.83 2.24 9.50
CA THR A 191 -9.73 2.97 8.86
C THR A 191 -10.06 4.46 8.83
N PRO A 192 -9.17 5.36 9.29
CA PRO A 192 -9.38 6.80 9.18
C PRO A 192 -9.53 7.23 7.72
N ARG A 193 -10.44 8.20 7.48
CA ARG A 193 -10.54 8.85 6.17
C ARG A 193 -9.43 9.89 6.05
N ILE A 194 -8.50 9.66 5.12
CA ILE A 194 -7.45 10.62 4.78
C ILE A 194 -8.04 11.68 3.85
N ASP A 195 -7.93 12.95 4.25
CA ASP A 195 -8.25 14.09 3.41
C ASP A 195 -7.18 14.22 2.30
N ARG A 196 -7.67 14.11 1.06
CA ARG A 196 -6.89 14.12 -0.20
C ARG A 196 -7.19 15.35 -1.05
N THR A 197 -7.69 16.42 -0.43
CA THR A 197 -7.99 17.67 -1.14
C THR A 197 -6.74 18.17 -1.86
N PRO A 198 -6.78 18.34 -3.20
CA PRO A 198 -5.65 18.89 -3.94
C PRO A 198 -5.23 20.25 -3.37
N LEU A 199 -3.93 20.46 -3.24
CA LEU A 199 -3.42 21.77 -2.84
C LEU A 199 -3.60 22.77 -3.99
N GLU A 200 -4.33 23.85 -3.72
CA GLU A 200 -4.45 24.98 -4.64
C GLU A 200 -3.33 25.99 -4.38
N PHE A 201 -2.71 26.48 -5.45
CA PHE A 201 -1.64 27.48 -5.39
C PHE A 201 -2.08 28.75 -6.12
N ALA A 202 -1.95 29.89 -5.44
CA ALA A 202 -2.13 31.20 -6.02
C ALA A 202 -0.77 31.86 -6.23
N GLY A 203 -0.67 32.76 -7.21
CA GLY A 203 0.55 33.50 -7.51
C GLY A 203 1.00 33.36 -8.97
N PRO A 204 2.14 33.98 -9.31
CA PRO A 204 2.67 33.93 -10.67
C PRO A 204 3.17 32.53 -11.04
N VAL A 205 3.19 32.27 -12.34
CA VAL A 205 3.90 31.12 -12.92
C VAL A 205 5.31 31.56 -13.30
N LEU A 206 6.32 30.89 -12.77
CA LEU A 206 7.73 31.20 -12.98
C LEU A 206 8.39 30.06 -13.76
N SER A 207 9.25 30.38 -14.71
CA SER A 207 10.01 29.38 -15.47
C SER A 207 11.33 29.98 -15.98
N ASP A 208 12.33 29.13 -16.18
CA ASP A 208 13.57 29.47 -16.89
C ASP A 208 13.80 28.40 -17.98
N PRO A 209 13.68 28.73 -19.27
CA PRO A 209 13.84 27.74 -20.35
C PRO A 209 15.30 27.25 -20.51
N LEU A 210 16.26 27.96 -19.92
CA LEU A 210 17.69 27.64 -19.99
C LEU A 210 18.15 26.77 -18.82
N ILE A 211 17.28 26.45 -17.86
CA ILE A 211 17.64 25.58 -16.75
C ILE A 211 17.75 24.12 -17.19
N GLY A 212 18.82 23.46 -16.75
CA GLY A 212 19.10 22.06 -17.02
C GLY A 212 19.56 21.76 -18.44
N GLY A 213 20.05 20.54 -18.62
CA GLY A 213 20.57 20.02 -19.88
C GLY A 213 20.39 18.50 -19.99
N GLU A 214 21.26 17.87 -20.77
CA GLU A 214 21.30 16.42 -20.96
C GLU A 214 21.93 15.70 -19.75
N LYS A 215 21.80 14.37 -19.73
CA LYS A 215 22.28 13.51 -18.64
C LYS A 215 23.80 13.59 -18.39
N ASP A 216 24.58 13.96 -19.40
CA ASP A 216 26.04 13.99 -19.30
C ASP A 216 26.60 15.42 -19.21
N ASP A 217 25.75 16.44 -19.21
CA ASP A 217 26.17 17.84 -19.11
C ASP A 217 26.73 18.17 -17.71
N ALA A 218 27.82 18.94 -17.64
CA ALA A 218 28.44 19.29 -16.36
C ALA A 218 27.91 20.60 -15.73
N ASN A 219 26.88 21.21 -16.32
CA ASN A 219 26.35 22.51 -15.91
C ASN A 219 25.92 22.50 -14.42
N ASP A 220 26.10 23.63 -13.73
CA ASP A 220 25.55 23.86 -12.40
C ASP A 220 24.37 24.82 -12.50
N ASP A 221 23.17 24.31 -12.26
CA ASP A 221 21.90 25.03 -12.40
C ASP A 221 21.45 25.68 -11.09
N THR A 222 22.26 25.55 -10.02
CA THR A 222 21.90 26.02 -8.68
C THR A 222 21.44 27.48 -8.68
N GLY A 223 22.22 28.38 -9.28
CA GLY A 223 21.90 29.81 -9.28
C GLY A 223 20.60 30.15 -10.02
N ARG A 224 20.27 29.42 -11.09
CA ARG A 224 19.02 29.60 -11.83
C ARG A 224 17.81 29.16 -11.01
N LEU A 225 17.91 28.01 -10.36
CA LEU A 225 16.84 27.50 -9.51
C LEU A 225 16.66 28.37 -8.25
N GLU A 226 17.75 28.85 -7.65
CA GLU A 226 17.71 29.83 -6.55
C GLU A 226 17.02 31.13 -6.96
N ALA A 227 17.25 31.62 -8.18
CA ALA A 227 16.60 32.83 -8.67
C ALA A 227 15.08 32.66 -8.81
N LEU A 228 14.61 31.49 -9.29
CA LEU A 228 13.18 31.17 -9.35
C LEU A 228 12.56 31.07 -7.95
N LEU A 229 13.24 30.39 -7.01
CA LEU A 229 12.80 30.28 -5.62
C LEU A 229 12.78 31.65 -4.92
N ALA A 230 13.75 32.52 -5.20
CA ALA A 230 13.79 33.86 -4.65
C ALA A 230 12.65 34.74 -5.19
N GLN A 231 12.29 34.60 -6.47
CA GLN A 231 11.11 35.26 -7.04
C GLN A 231 9.81 34.75 -6.40
N ALA A 232 9.66 33.43 -6.24
CA ALA A 232 8.51 32.84 -5.55
C ALA A 232 8.36 33.38 -4.11
N ALA A 233 9.46 33.53 -3.38
CA ALA A 233 9.47 34.12 -2.04
C ALA A 233 8.98 35.58 -2.03
N LYS A 234 9.38 36.39 -3.02
CA LYS A 234 8.97 37.80 -3.14
C LYS A 234 7.48 37.95 -3.45
N SER A 235 6.89 36.98 -4.15
CA SER A 235 5.47 36.96 -4.51
C SER A 235 4.57 36.28 -3.46
N ALA A 236 5.11 35.93 -2.28
CA ALA A 236 4.41 35.20 -1.21
C ALA A 236 3.86 33.83 -1.65
N GLY A 237 4.48 33.22 -2.66
CA GLY A 237 4.06 31.97 -3.29
C GLY A 237 4.11 32.05 -4.82
N ALA A 238 4.35 30.92 -5.46
CA ALA A 238 4.35 30.82 -6.93
C ALA A 238 4.26 29.37 -7.40
N THR A 239 3.94 29.19 -8.68
CA THR A 239 4.13 27.92 -9.38
C THR A 239 5.39 27.98 -10.24
N ILE A 240 6.41 27.20 -9.90
CA ILE A 240 7.65 27.06 -10.65
C ILE A 240 7.50 25.87 -11.61
N VAL A 241 7.62 26.14 -12.92
CA VAL A 241 7.54 25.13 -13.97
C VAL A 241 8.93 24.85 -14.52
N LEU A 242 9.39 23.60 -14.34
CA LEU A 242 10.70 23.13 -14.80
C LEU A 242 10.59 22.39 -16.14
N PRO A 243 11.58 22.54 -17.04
CA PRO A 243 11.67 21.74 -18.25
C PRO A 243 12.03 20.27 -17.90
N PRO A 244 11.67 19.30 -18.77
CA PRO A 244 11.96 17.88 -18.55
C PRO A 244 13.43 17.54 -18.84
N ARG A 245 14.35 18.06 -18.02
CA ARG A 245 15.81 17.97 -18.19
C ARG A 245 16.52 17.54 -16.91
N TRP A 246 17.83 17.29 -17.02
CA TRP A 246 18.72 17.12 -15.88
C TRP A 246 19.15 18.49 -15.35
N ILE A 247 18.75 18.80 -14.12
CA ILE A 247 19.03 20.04 -13.39
C ILE A 247 19.99 19.69 -12.25
N ARG A 248 21.21 20.19 -12.31
CA ARG A 248 22.25 19.84 -11.33
C ARG A 248 22.41 20.91 -10.28
N VAL A 249 22.44 20.50 -9.02
CA VAL A 249 22.56 21.42 -7.89
C VAL A 249 23.79 21.08 -7.04
N SER A 250 24.54 22.10 -6.64
CA SER A 250 25.80 21.99 -5.88
C SER A 250 25.64 22.31 -4.39
N ARG A 251 24.46 22.75 -3.96
CA ARG A 251 24.13 23.05 -2.56
C ARG A 251 22.63 22.96 -2.31
N THR A 252 22.25 22.95 -1.04
CA THR A 252 20.85 22.93 -0.60
C THR A 252 20.07 24.15 -1.08
N LEU A 253 18.89 23.90 -1.65
CA LEU A 253 17.94 24.91 -2.07
C LEU A 253 16.83 25.09 -1.02
N PHE A 254 16.47 26.34 -0.73
CA PHE A 254 15.41 26.65 0.22
C PHE A 254 14.09 26.89 -0.51
N VAL A 255 13.09 26.06 -0.22
CA VAL A 255 11.76 26.21 -0.82
C VAL A 255 10.95 27.23 0.01
N PRO A 256 10.46 28.31 -0.61
CA PRO A 256 9.59 29.26 0.07
C PRO A 256 8.25 28.63 0.43
N ASP A 257 7.53 29.31 1.32
CA ASP A 257 6.14 28.96 1.61
C ASP A 257 5.26 29.12 0.36
N ASN A 258 4.09 28.46 0.33
CA ASN A 258 3.09 28.55 -0.75
C ASN A 258 3.67 28.29 -2.15
N THR A 259 4.60 27.35 -2.28
CA THR A 259 5.33 27.12 -3.53
C THR A 259 5.04 25.74 -4.12
N GLN A 260 4.67 25.72 -5.39
CA GLN A 260 4.59 24.50 -6.20
C GLN A 260 5.78 24.43 -7.14
N ILE A 261 6.47 23.29 -7.20
CA ILE A 261 7.53 23.00 -8.16
C ILE A 261 7.07 21.81 -9.00
N LEU A 262 6.78 22.03 -10.28
CA LEU A 262 6.29 20.99 -11.17
C LEU A 262 7.09 20.93 -12.46
N ALA A 263 7.16 19.74 -13.08
CA ALA A 263 7.69 19.58 -14.43
C ALA A 263 6.57 19.26 -15.43
N ALA A 264 6.65 19.85 -16.63
CA ALA A 264 5.73 19.57 -17.73
C ALA A 264 5.85 18.12 -18.26
N GLY A 265 7.01 17.50 -18.05
CA GLY A 265 7.26 16.06 -18.19
C GLY A 265 7.87 15.54 -16.88
N ARG A 266 9.09 15.00 -16.92
CA ARG A 266 9.88 14.66 -15.73
C ARG A 266 11.15 15.50 -15.69
N ALA A 267 11.36 16.28 -14.63
CA ALA A 267 12.65 16.92 -14.38
C ALA A 267 13.47 16.03 -13.42
N VAL A 268 14.77 15.90 -13.68
CA VAL A 268 15.70 15.20 -12.77
C VAL A 268 16.54 16.23 -12.06
N ILE A 269 16.32 16.39 -10.76
CA ILE A 269 17.12 17.25 -9.90
C ILE A 269 18.20 16.39 -9.24
N GLN A 270 19.44 16.57 -9.70
CA GLN A 270 20.58 15.78 -9.29
C GLN A 270 21.51 16.58 -8.38
N ALA A 271 21.74 16.09 -7.16
CA ALA A 271 22.80 16.63 -6.30
C ALA A 271 24.18 16.27 -6.85
N ARG A 272 25.12 17.22 -6.84
CA ARG A 272 26.51 16.97 -7.26
C ARG A 272 27.34 16.22 -6.22
N SER A 273 26.93 16.24 -4.95
CA SER A 273 27.51 15.42 -3.87
C SER A 273 26.45 14.97 -2.88
N ASP A 274 26.82 14.02 -2.01
CA ASP A 274 25.94 13.43 -1.00
C ASP A 274 26.06 14.12 0.38
N ASP A 275 26.68 15.30 0.44
CA ASP A 275 26.98 16.00 1.70
C ASP A 275 25.83 16.88 2.21
N PHE A 276 24.83 17.14 1.37
CA PHE A 276 23.77 18.09 1.66
C PHE A 276 22.38 17.57 1.23
N PRO A 277 21.28 17.99 1.90
CA PRO A 277 19.94 17.72 1.39
C PRO A 277 19.67 18.57 0.16
N VAL A 278 19.00 18.03 -0.87
CA VAL A 278 18.69 18.78 -2.10
C VAL A 278 17.80 19.98 -1.80
N PHE A 279 16.69 19.76 -1.07
CA PHE A 279 15.79 20.83 -0.65
C PHE A 279 15.61 20.91 0.86
N ARG A 280 15.39 22.13 1.35
CA ARG A 280 14.95 22.42 2.72
C ARG A 280 13.66 23.24 2.74
N ILE A 281 12.71 22.80 3.56
CA ILE A 281 11.45 23.51 3.86
C ILE A 281 11.46 23.87 5.35
N ARG A 282 11.50 25.18 5.64
CA ARG A 282 11.56 25.72 7.02
C ARG A 282 10.21 26.27 7.52
N LYS A 283 9.40 26.79 6.60
CA LYS A 283 8.05 27.31 6.83
C LYS A 283 7.14 26.72 5.77
N CYS A 284 5.91 26.38 6.13
CA CYS A 284 4.96 25.74 5.25
C CYS A 284 3.53 26.02 5.73
N ASP A 285 2.72 26.64 4.88
CA ASP A 285 1.28 26.44 4.76
C ASP A 285 1.05 25.33 3.72
N ARG A 286 1.56 25.51 2.50
CA ARG A 286 1.51 24.51 1.41
C ARG A 286 2.77 24.50 0.54
N VAL A 287 3.35 23.32 0.32
CA VAL A 287 4.43 23.10 -0.65
C VAL A 287 4.14 21.82 -1.44
N MET A 288 4.33 21.86 -2.77
CA MET A 288 4.15 20.67 -3.60
C MET A 288 5.29 20.47 -4.59
N PHE A 289 5.73 19.23 -4.75
CA PHE A 289 6.57 18.77 -5.85
C PHE A 289 5.76 17.86 -6.75
N ARG A 290 5.84 18.06 -8.07
CA ARG A 290 5.12 17.23 -9.04
C ARG A 290 5.98 16.84 -10.23
N ASN A 291 6.01 15.55 -10.55
CA ASN A 291 6.81 14.98 -11.63
C ASN A 291 8.32 15.25 -11.51
N ILE A 292 8.85 15.32 -10.29
CA ILE A 292 10.26 15.57 -10.02
C ILE A 292 10.96 14.25 -9.66
N THR A 293 12.12 14.00 -10.25
CA THR A 293 13.04 12.95 -9.80
C THR A 293 14.12 13.57 -8.94
N PHE A 294 14.21 13.17 -7.67
CA PHE A 294 15.29 13.51 -6.75
C PHE A 294 16.36 12.43 -6.88
N HIS A 295 17.57 12.82 -7.31
CA HIS A 295 18.66 11.88 -7.54
C HIS A 295 19.91 12.32 -6.76
N LYS A 296 20.49 11.38 -6.01
CA LYS A 296 21.63 11.62 -5.11
C LYS A 296 21.32 12.61 -3.98
N GLY A 297 22.35 13.01 -3.24
CA GLY A 297 22.27 13.93 -2.12
C GLY A 297 22.22 13.19 -0.78
N MET A 298 22.51 13.90 0.30
CA MET A 298 22.34 13.34 1.65
C MET A 298 20.88 12.91 1.86
N ARG A 299 19.95 13.77 1.41
CA ARG A 299 18.49 13.57 1.45
C ARG A 299 17.87 14.26 0.24
N GLY A 300 16.68 13.83 -0.16
CA GLY A 300 15.88 14.53 -1.17
C GLY A 300 15.32 15.83 -0.57
N VAL A 301 14.57 15.70 0.53
CA VAL A 301 13.95 16.85 1.20
C VAL A 301 14.05 16.75 2.71
N GLU A 302 14.46 17.85 3.34
CA GLU A 302 14.45 18.03 4.78
C GLU A 302 13.39 19.08 5.17
N ILE A 303 12.45 18.68 6.02
CA ILE A 303 11.30 19.48 6.44
C ILE A 303 11.42 19.74 7.95
N SER A 304 11.43 21.02 8.28
CA SER A 304 11.49 21.55 9.66
C SER A 304 10.31 22.46 9.99
N ALA A 305 9.37 22.61 9.06
CA ALA A 305 8.13 23.36 9.26
C ALA A 305 7.24 22.63 10.28
N ARG A 306 6.82 23.33 11.35
CA ARG A 306 6.04 22.73 12.45
C ARG A 306 4.63 22.26 12.06
N ARG A 307 4.04 22.93 11.06
CA ARG A 307 2.69 22.70 10.54
C ARG A 307 2.67 22.96 9.04
N GLY A 308 1.50 22.76 8.43
CA GLY A 308 1.27 22.94 6.99
C GLY A 308 1.20 21.61 6.26
N SER A 309 1.19 21.68 4.93
CA SER A 309 1.04 20.51 4.05
C SER A 309 2.16 20.44 3.02
N VAL A 310 2.88 19.33 2.98
CA VAL A 310 3.88 19.04 1.94
C VAL A 310 3.41 17.84 1.11
N GLN A 311 3.33 18.02 -0.21
CA GLN A 311 2.88 16.99 -1.14
C GLN A 311 3.95 16.65 -2.18
N PHE A 312 4.11 15.36 -2.46
CA PHE A 312 4.91 14.82 -3.55
C PHE A 312 3.98 14.02 -4.46
N ASP A 313 3.69 14.54 -5.65
CA ASP A 313 2.82 13.88 -6.63
C ASP A 313 3.65 13.37 -7.81
N ASN A 314 3.57 12.07 -8.07
CA ASN A 314 4.29 11.39 -9.14
C ASN A 314 5.80 11.69 -9.14
N CYS A 315 6.39 11.79 -7.94
CA CYS A 315 7.82 12.02 -7.76
C CYS A 315 8.60 10.71 -7.70
N CYS A 316 9.87 10.75 -8.11
CA CYS A 316 10.77 9.61 -8.00
C CYS A 316 11.97 9.94 -7.11
N PHE A 317 12.45 8.96 -6.35
CA PHE A 317 13.54 9.14 -5.41
C PHE A 317 14.61 8.07 -5.62
N TYR A 318 15.83 8.49 -5.93
CA TYR A 318 16.94 7.60 -6.25
C TYR A 318 18.21 7.98 -5.49
N ASP A 319 18.82 6.98 -4.86
CA ASP A 319 20.20 7.02 -4.37
C ASP A 319 20.49 8.14 -3.36
N GLN A 320 19.56 8.43 -2.45
CA GLN A 320 19.88 9.29 -1.29
C GLN A 320 20.72 8.51 -0.28
N LEU A 321 21.77 9.16 0.25
CA LEU A 321 22.68 8.56 1.24
C LEU A 321 21.99 8.25 2.57
N GLN A 322 21.06 9.09 3.00
CA GLN A 322 20.29 8.92 4.25
C GLN A 322 18.78 8.90 3.93
N GLU A 323 17.95 9.35 4.86
CA GLU A 323 16.49 9.32 4.68
C GLU A 323 16.07 10.32 3.59
N THR A 324 15.47 9.81 2.52
CA THR A 324 15.02 10.61 1.38
C THR A 324 14.14 11.78 1.82
N ILE A 325 13.18 11.52 2.71
CA ILE A 325 12.33 12.52 3.34
C ILE A 325 12.56 12.50 4.85
N LYS A 326 13.02 13.62 5.40
CA LYS A 326 13.13 13.83 6.85
C LYS A 326 12.13 14.89 7.31
N ALA A 327 11.19 14.52 8.17
CA ALA A 327 10.11 15.38 8.63
C ALA A 327 9.86 15.21 10.14
N TYR A 328 10.85 15.59 10.96
CA TYR A 328 10.73 15.55 12.42
C TYR A 328 10.39 16.94 12.96
N VAL A 329 9.20 17.08 13.57
CA VAL A 329 8.62 18.35 14.02
C VAL A 329 8.17 18.26 15.48
N PRO A 330 8.35 19.30 16.32
CA PRO A 330 8.07 19.22 17.76
C PRO A 330 6.62 18.88 18.15
N ASP A 331 5.64 19.14 17.28
CA ASP A 331 4.20 19.13 17.64
C ASP A 331 3.34 18.17 16.77
N ASN A 332 3.95 17.37 15.89
CA ASN A 332 3.28 16.46 14.93
C ASN A 332 2.22 17.12 14.01
N ARG A 333 2.19 18.45 13.86
CA ARG A 333 1.13 19.16 13.09
C ARG A 333 1.39 19.30 11.59
N LEU A 334 2.45 18.67 11.08
CA LEU A 334 2.78 18.67 9.67
C LEU A 334 2.00 17.54 8.97
N ARG A 335 1.36 17.87 7.85
CA ARG A 335 0.76 16.89 6.93
C ARG A 335 1.76 16.59 5.81
N LEU A 336 2.04 15.33 5.56
CA LEU A 336 2.91 14.87 4.48
C LEU A 336 2.14 13.89 3.60
N THR A 337 2.14 14.11 2.28
CA THR A 337 1.54 13.17 1.32
C THR A 337 2.52 12.86 0.20
N VAL A 338 2.71 11.58 -0.10
CA VAL A 338 3.41 11.08 -1.28
C VAL A 338 2.44 10.20 -2.06
N THR A 339 2.16 10.55 -3.30
CA THR A 339 1.21 9.83 -4.15
C THR A 339 1.88 9.46 -5.47
N GLY A 340 1.78 8.19 -5.86
CA GLY A 340 2.35 7.69 -7.11
C GLY A 340 3.89 7.66 -7.11
N GLY A 341 4.45 7.45 -8.30
CA GLY A 341 5.89 7.47 -8.53
C GLY A 341 6.62 6.21 -8.02
N CYS A 342 7.93 6.37 -7.77
CA CYS A 342 8.75 5.25 -7.29
C CYS A 342 9.92 5.71 -6.40
N ALA A 343 10.30 4.87 -5.46
CA ALA A 343 11.45 5.09 -4.61
C ALA A 343 12.43 3.91 -4.73
N TYR A 344 13.69 4.23 -4.94
CA TYR A 344 14.81 3.30 -5.04
C TYR A 344 15.96 3.86 -4.21
N THR A 345 15.84 3.70 -2.90
CA THR A 345 16.61 4.40 -1.87
C THR A 345 16.63 3.56 -0.60
N PRO A 346 17.73 3.45 0.17
CA PRO A 346 17.79 2.55 1.34
C PRO A 346 16.80 2.96 2.44
N PHE A 347 16.61 4.28 2.60
CA PHE A 347 15.82 4.89 3.65
C PHE A 347 14.90 5.93 3.03
N PHE A 348 13.60 5.66 3.01
CA PHE A 348 12.63 6.53 2.36
C PHE A 348 12.15 7.67 3.26
N TYR A 349 11.79 7.35 4.50
CA TYR A 349 11.15 8.31 5.39
C TYR A 349 11.59 8.17 6.85
N THR A 350 11.84 9.30 7.50
CA THR A 350 11.88 9.40 8.96
C THR A 350 11.16 10.66 9.42
N GLY A 351 10.27 10.54 10.38
CA GLY A 351 9.54 11.69 10.88
C GLY A 351 8.36 11.33 11.76
N ASN A 352 7.62 12.36 12.15
CA ASN A 352 6.46 12.27 13.04
C ASN A 352 5.30 13.15 12.53
N ALA A 353 5.22 13.36 11.21
CA ALA A 353 4.07 13.98 10.59
C ALA A 353 2.78 13.22 10.94
N ALA A 354 1.69 13.96 11.15
CA ALA A 354 0.38 13.41 11.47
C ALA A 354 -0.71 14.19 10.70
N PRO A 355 -1.20 13.67 9.56
CA PRO A 355 -0.82 12.41 8.93
C PRO A 355 0.43 12.49 8.02
N ALA A 356 1.18 11.40 7.93
CA ALA A 356 2.09 11.06 6.83
C ALA A 356 1.45 9.97 5.96
N CYS A 357 1.17 10.26 4.68
CA CYS A 357 0.43 9.37 3.78
C CYS A 357 1.29 8.99 2.58
N PHE A 358 1.50 7.68 2.34
CA PHE A 358 2.18 7.15 1.16
C PHE A 358 1.19 6.28 0.36
N GLU A 359 0.85 6.69 -0.85
CA GLU A 359 -0.21 6.07 -1.65
C GLU A 359 0.30 5.69 -3.05
N ALA A 360 -0.03 4.49 -3.52
CA ALA A 360 0.25 4.00 -4.87
C ALA A 360 1.74 4.11 -5.29
N LEU A 361 2.66 3.80 -4.36
CA LEU A 361 4.11 3.92 -4.56
C LEU A 361 4.75 2.56 -4.85
N TRP A 362 5.65 2.47 -5.84
CA TRP A 362 6.60 1.36 -5.93
C TRP A 362 7.86 1.69 -5.14
N TYR A 363 8.18 0.89 -4.12
CA TYR A 363 9.32 1.16 -3.24
C TYR A 363 10.23 -0.05 -3.11
N SER A 364 11.49 0.11 -3.51
CA SER A 364 12.57 -0.82 -3.21
C SER A 364 13.66 -0.12 -2.39
N ASN A 365 14.16 -0.80 -1.36
CA ASN A 365 15.27 -0.28 -0.57
C ASN A 365 16.64 -0.50 -1.20
N LEU A 366 16.77 -0.89 -2.48
CA LEU A 366 18.01 -1.45 -3.02
C LEU A 366 18.88 -0.49 -3.85
N PRO A 367 19.58 0.52 -3.30
CA PRO A 367 20.82 0.95 -3.95
C PRO A 367 22.01 0.16 -3.41
N ASP A 368 23.01 -0.09 -4.26
CA ASP A 368 24.22 -0.86 -3.93
C ASP A 368 25.05 -0.15 -2.82
N TYR A 369 24.72 -0.36 -1.54
CA TYR A 369 25.44 0.23 -0.41
C TYR A 369 26.57 -0.69 0.12
N PRO A 370 27.67 -0.12 0.66
CA PRO A 370 28.75 -0.92 1.25
C PRO A 370 28.36 -1.56 2.58
N ALA A 371 28.91 -2.75 2.83
CA ALA A 371 28.66 -3.56 4.03
C ALA A 371 28.81 -2.83 5.38
N GLU A 372 29.71 -1.86 5.46
CA GLU A 372 30.14 -1.17 6.69
C GLU A 372 29.10 -0.22 7.27
N GLU A 373 28.25 0.37 6.42
CA GLU A 373 27.18 1.26 6.87
C GLU A 373 26.02 0.49 7.52
N TYR A 374 25.89 -0.82 7.27
CA TYR A 374 24.85 -1.68 7.84
C TYR A 374 25.05 -2.06 9.31
N LYS A 375 26.18 -1.66 9.92
CA LYS A 375 26.45 -1.95 11.33
C LYS A 375 25.51 -1.21 12.29
N ARG A 376 24.75 -0.21 11.83
CA ARG A 376 23.74 0.46 12.67
C ARG A 376 22.33 -0.06 12.41
N SER A 377 21.52 0.06 13.45
CA SER A 377 20.13 -0.37 13.51
C SER A 377 19.24 0.62 12.77
N TYR A 378 18.99 0.39 11.47
CA TYR A 378 18.24 1.30 10.61
C TYR A 378 16.91 0.73 10.13
N ALA A 379 15.94 1.61 9.94
CA ALA A 379 14.66 1.30 9.33
C ALA A 379 14.48 2.07 8.02
N SER A 380 13.87 1.42 7.04
CA SER A 380 13.57 2.04 5.74
C SER A 380 12.54 3.16 5.85
N ILE A 381 11.55 2.96 6.71
CA ILE A 381 10.50 3.91 7.05
C ILE A 381 10.44 3.98 8.59
N ALA A 382 10.54 5.16 9.17
CA ALA A 382 10.48 5.36 10.62
C ALA A 382 9.40 6.37 11.00
N ASN A 383 8.28 5.88 11.54
CA ASN A 383 7.26 6.70 12.17
C ASN A 383 7.61 6.93 13.64
N ARG A 384 7.98 8.15 13.99
CA ARG A 384 8.48 8.57 15.31
C ARG A 384 7.38 9.22 16.17
N GLY A 385 6.26 8.52 16.34
CA GLY A 385 5.14 8.98 17.19
C GLY A 385 4.08 9.79 16.45
N GLY A 386 4.14 9.87 15.12
CA GLY A 386 3.11 10.47 14.28
C GLY A 386 2.02 9.47 13.87
N GLU A 387 1.28 9.83 12.83
CA GLU A 387 0.24 8.99 12.23
C GLU A 387 0.66 8.63 10.79
N LEU A 388 1.05 7.38 10.55
CA LEU A 388 1.53 6.90 9.27
C LEU A 388 0.45 6.08 8.55
N TYR A 389 0.22 6.40 7.28
CA TYR A 389 -0.71 5.71 6.40
C TYR A 389 0.03 5.26 5.15
N ILE A 390 0.06 3.95 4.88
CA ILE A 390 0.64 3.39 3.66
C ILE A 390 -0.46 2.63 2.91
N THR A 391 -0.80 3.06 1.71
CA THR A 391 -1.86 2.44 0.90
C THR A 391 -1.34 2.08 -0.47
N ASP A 392 -1.63 0.87 -0.94
CA ASP A 392 -1.27 0.42 -2.29
C ASP A 392 0.22 0.49 -2.65
N MET A 393 1.10 0.38 -1.65
CA MET A 393 2.54 0.27 -1.86
C MET A 393 2.90 -1.10 -2.42
N LEU A 394 3.66 -1.09 -3.50
CA LEU A 394 4.41 -2.24 -3.99
C LEU A 394 5.81 -2.20 -3.36
N GLY A 395 5.92 -2.73 -2.15
CA GLY A 395 7.14 -2.74 -1.35
C GLY A 395 8.01 -3.97 -1.63
N VAL A 396 9.28 -3.72 -1.91
CA VAL A 396 10.30 -4.73 -2.15
C VAL A 396 11.37 -4.61 -1.05
N PRO A 397 11.04 -5.04 0.20
CA PRO A 397 12.01 -5.09 1.29
C PRO A 397 13.07 -6.15 0.98
N THR A 398 14.32 -5.74 0.95
CA THR A 398 15.47 -6.60 0.70
C THR A 398 16.45 -6.52 1.87
N TYR A 399 16.97 -7.68 2.30
CA TYR A 399 18.24 -7.70 3.03
C TYR A 399 19.34 -7.49 1.99
N PHE A 400 19.99 -6.32 2.03
CA PHE A 400 20.90 -5.82 1.00
C PHE A 400 21.93 -6.83 0.46
N ARG A 401 22.28 -6.64 -0.81
CA ARG A 401 22.52 -7.68 -1.82
C ARG A 401 23.97 -8.13 -1.98
N HIS A 402 24.70 -8.40 -0.89
CA HIS A 402 25.99 -9.11 -1.05
C HIS A 402 25.85 -10.63 -1.23
N VAL A 403 24.62 -11.14 -1.35
CA VAL A 403 24.37 -12.56 -1.60
C VAL A 403 23.12 -12.72 -2.48
N SER A 404 23.31 -13.00 -3.76
CA SER A 404 22.29 -13.60 -4.64
C SER A 404 22.93 -14.86 -5.22
N PRO A 405 22.28 -16.04 -5.16
CA PRO A 405 20.91 -16.25 -5.60
C PRO A 405 19.98 -16.76 -4.49
N MET A 406 18.70 -16.87 -4.81
CA MET A 406 17.61 -17.47 -4.00
C MET A 406 17.93 -18.83 -3.33
N HIS A 407 19.09 -19.41 -3.54
CA HIS A 407 19.55 -20.67 -2.94
C HIS A 407 20.31 -20.46 -1.63
N GLU A 408 20.90 -19.28 -1.39
CA GLU A 408 21.68 -19.02 -0.16
C GLU A 408 20.85 -18.45 1.00
N ILE A 409 19.67 -17.88 0.72
CA ILE A 409 18.69 -17.52 1.77
C ILE A 409 18.27 -18.75 2.61
N TRP A 410 18.41 -19.96 2.07
CA TRP A 410 18.09 -21.23 2.73
C TRP A 410 19.25 -21.86 3.53
N ARG A 411 20.42 -21.22 3.58
CA ARG A 411 21.56 -21.71 4.39
C ARG A 411 21.37 -21.31 5.85
N LYS A 412 21.58 -22.29 6.75
CA LYS A 412 21.31 -22.20 8.21
C LYS A 412 22.17 -21.17 8.98
N ALA A 413 23.18 -20.55 8.37
CA ALA A 413 23.89 -19.42 8.97
C ALA A 413 24.65 -18.64 7.89
N PRO A 414 24.62 -17.30 7.93
CA PRO A 414 25.90 -16.61 8.05
C PRO A 414 25.86 -15.38 8.97
N GLY A 415 27.05 -14.94 9.36
CA GLY A 415 27.33 -13.97 10.42
C GLY A 415 26.52 -12.68 10.35
N LYS A 416 25.99 -12.29 11.52
CA LYS A 416 25.45 -10.99 11.91
C LYS A 416 25.20 -10.02 10.73
N GLY A 417 24.25 -10.36 9.86
CA GLY A 417 23.65 -9.38 8.96
C GLY A 417 23.07 -8.26 9.82
N GLY A 418 23.28 -7.01 9.43
CA GLY A 418 22.87 -5.84 10.20
C GLY A 418 21.38 -5.86 10.59
N HIS A 419 21.02 -5.03 11.56
CA HIS A 419 19.66 -4.95 12.11
C HIS A 419 18.70 -4.13 11.22
N PHE A 420 18.71 -4.34 9.91
CA PHE A 420 17.81 -3.65 9.00
C PHE A 420 16.35 -4.03 9.25
N ARG A 421 15.48 -3.03 9.29
CA ARG A 421 14.04 -3.17 9.48
C ARG A 421 13.30 -2.43 8.37
N TRP A 422 12.13 -2.90 8.00
CA TRP A 422 11.34 -2.23 6.98
C TRP A 422 10.64 -1.00 7.54
N ILE A 423 9.76 -1.18 8.52
CA ILE A 423 9.04 -0.10 9.19
C ILE A 423 9.31 -0.15 10.70
N ASP A 424 9.84 0.95 11.24
CA ASP A 424 9.80 1.23 12.69
C ASP A 424 8.58 2.11 12.97
N ASN A 425 7.70 1.67 13.88
CA ASN A 425 6.53 2.42 14.30
C ASN A 425 6.56 2.67 15.81
N THR A 426 6.57 3.93 16.23
CA THR A 426 6.38 4.36 17.63
C THR A 426 5.13 5.22 17.81
N GLY A 427 4.22 5.23 16.81
CA GLY A 427 2.97 5.99 16.82
C GLY A 427 1.82 5.13 16.28
N LYS A 428 0.88 5.74 15.55
CA LYS A 428 -0.22 5.00 14.91
C LYS A 428 0.12 4.68 13.46
N PHE A 429 -0.13 3.45 13.04
CA PHE A 429 0.18 3.00 11.68
C PHE A 429 -0.99 2.25 11.06
N TRP A 430 -1.39 2.66 9.85
CA TRP A 430 -2.34 1.94 9.01
C TRP A 430 -1.68 1.56 7.68
N SER A 431 -1.78 0.29 7.31
CA SER A 431 -1.32 -0.21 6.02
C SER A 431 -2.41 -0.98 5.28
N LEU A 432 -2.88 -0.42 4.17
CA LEU A 432 -4.02 -0.93 3.39
C LEU A 432 -3.58 -1.41 2.01
N ASN A 433 -3.98 -2.64 1.67
CA ASN A 433 -3.76 -3.27 0.37
C ASN A 433 -2.30 -3.14 -0.13
N ASN A 434 -1.32 -3.38 0.74
CA ASN A 434 0.10 -3.31 0.37
C ASN A 434 0.63 -4.67 -0.12
N ARG A 435 1.77 -4.67 -0.80
CA ARG A 435 2.56 -5.88 -1.05
C ARG A 435 3.93 -5.67 -0.44
N TYR A 436 4.32 -6.46 0.55
CA TYR A 436 5.67 -6.46 1.12
C TYR A 436 6.39 -7.76 0.77
N GLY A 437 7.36 -7.68 -0.12
CA GLY A 437 8.17 -8.80 -0.60
C GLY A 437 7.66 -9.40 -1.91
N GLY A 438 8.23 -10.54 -2.30
CA GLY A 438 7.98 -11.19 -3.59
C GLY A 438 9.28 -11.64 -4.25
N GLU A 439 9.93 -10.75 -5.00
CA GLU A 439 11.07 -11.09 -5.88
C GLU A 439 12.32 -11.58 -5.12
N TRP A 440 12.51 -11.14 -3.88
CA TRP A 440 13.73 -11.38 -3.09
C TRP A 440 13.43 -12.02 -1.72
N GLY A 441 12.30 -12.70 -1.61
CA GLY A 441 11.75 -13.17 -0.33
C GLY A 441 10.93 -12.06 0.35
N GLY A 442 11.02 -11.97 1.67
CA GLY A 442 10.44 -10.86 2.42
C GLY A 442 10.84 -10.92 3.89
N LEU A 443 10.42 -9.94 4.69
CA LEU A 443 10.85 -9.78 6.08
C LEU A 443 9.67 -9.30 6.93
N THR A 444 9.77 -9.41 8.26
CA THR A 444 8.78 -8.82 9.19
C THR A 444 8.59 -7.34 8.88
N PRO A 445 7.46 -6.93 8.28
CA PRO A 445 7.34 -5.56 7.77
C PRO A 445 7.35 -4.51 8.88
N VAL A 446 6.76 -4.80 10.04
CA VAL A 446 6.57 -3.79 11.10
C VAL A 446 7.26 -4.20 12.39
N TYR A 447 8.03 -3.27 12.93
CA TYR A 447 8.56 -3.30 14.29
C TYR A 447 7.87 -2.20 15.08
N GLN A 448 7.06 -2.61 16.05
CA GLN A 448 6.24 -1.72 16.85
C GLN A 448 6.88 -1.49 18.22
N TYR A 449 6.92 -0.23 18.64
CA TYR A 449 7.62 0.22 19.83
C TYR A 449 6.75 1.14 20.69
N GLY A 450 6.74 0.88 21.99
CA GLY A 450 6.04 1.70 22.97
C GLY A 450 4.55 1.35 23.10
N ARG A 451 4.01 1.60 24.30
CA ARG A 451 2.66 1.18 24.70
C ARG A 451 1.53 1.94 24.01
N ASP A 452 1.77 3.18 23.61
CA ASP A 452 0.77 4.04 22.95
C ASP A 452 0.79 3.89 21.41
N SER A 453 1.60 2.97 20.89
CA SER A 453 1.68 2.69 19.46
C SER A 453 0.63 1.66 19.05
N SER A 454 0.09 1.80 17.84
CA SER A 454 -0.85 0.84 17.26
C SER A 454 -0.54 0.54 15.80
N THR A 455 -0.84 -0.69 15.37
CA THR A 455 -0.67 -1.13 13.98
C THR A 455 -1.93 -1.79 13.46
N TYR A 456 -2.44 -1.26 12.35
CA TYR A 456 -3.53 -1.81 11.57
C TYR A 456 -3.04 -2.24 10.19
N LEU A 457 -3.18 -3.53 9.83
CA LEU A 457 -2.88 -4.03 8.48
C LEU A 457 -4.12 -4.65 7.86
N GLU A 458 -4.48 -4.20 6.66
CA GLU A 458 -5.62 -4.76 5.93
C GLU A 458 -5.30 -5.06 4.47
N GLY A 459 -5.75 -6.22 3.96
CA GLY A 459 -5.61 -6.57 2.54
C GLY A 459 -4.15 -6.71 2.07
N ALA A 460 -3.19 -6.62 3.00
CA ALA A 460 -1.79 -6.64 2.68
C ALA A 460 -1.37 -8.06 2.30
N TYR A 461 -0.55 -8.16 1.24
CA TYR A 461 0.27 -9.31 0.97
C TYR A 461 1.62 -9.15 1.67
N CYS A 462 2.03 -10.11 2.49
CA CYS A 462 3.39 -10.14 3.05
C CYS A 462 4.08 -11.48 2.81
N SER A 463 5.29 -11.42 2.26
CA SER A 463 6.18 -12.57 2.17
C SER A 463 7.02 -12.65 3.44
N LEU A 464 6.88 -13.72 4.22
CA LEU A 464 7.66 -13.94 5.45
C LEU A 464 8.74 -15.02 5.23
N ASN A 465 9.12 -15.21 3.97
CA ASN A 465 9.92 -16.32 3.46
C ASN A 465 11.44 -16.12 3.61
N CYS A 466 11.90 -15.26 4.53
CA CYS A 466 13.33 -15.10 4.79
C CYS A 466 13.72 -15.87 6.06
N PRO A 467 14.54 -16.93 5.96
CA PRO A 467 15.03 -17.67 7.12
C PRO A 467 15.84 -16.83 8.11
N ARG A 468 16.25 -15.60 7.71
CA ARG A 468 16.92 -14.63 8.60
C ARG A 468 15.96 -13.94 9.55
N THR A 469 14.66 -13.87 9.24
CA THR A 469 13.63 -13.35 10.14
C THR A 469 13.14 -14.47 11.05
N ARG A 470 13.80 -14.68 12.19
CA ARG A 470 13.47 -15.72 13.18
C ARG A 470 12.05 -15.63 13.78
N ASN A 471 11.22 -14.67 13.37
CA ASN A 471 9.99 -14.32 14.05
C ASN A 471 8.72 -14.65 13.26
N TYR A 472 8.84 -15.01 11.96
CA TYR A 472 7.73 -15.44 11.08
C TYR A 472 6.40 -14.67 11.26
N SER A 473 6.51 -13.36 11.51
CA SER A 473 5.39 -12.51 11.92
C SER A 473 5.35 -11.24 11.09
N PRO A 474 4.16 -10.74 10.70
CA PRO A 474 4.01 -9.44 10.05
C PRO A 474 4.32 -8.27 10.99
N VAL A 475 4.21 -8.46 12.30
CA VAL A 475 4.44 -7.43 13.32
C VAL A 475 5.25 -8.02 14.48
N LEU A 476 6.37 -7.37 14.82
CA LEU A 476 7.10 -7.63 16.05
C LEU A 476 6.99 -6.42 16.98
N ALA A 477 6.26 -6.58 18.08
CA ALA A 477 6.15 -5.58 19.12
C ALA A 477 7.27 -5.69 20.17
N ASP A 478 7.45 -4.65 20.98
CA ASP A 478 8.32 -4.65 22.17
C ASP A 478 7.55 -4.85 23.48
N SER A 479 6.23 -5.02 23.41
CA SER A 479 5.32 -5.17 24.55
C SER A 479 4.28 -6.26 24.29
N PRO A 480 3.89 -7.05 25.31
CA PRO A 480 2.78 -8.00 25.20
C PRO A 480 1.42 -7.31 25.05
N ASP A 481 1.30 -6.05 25.48
CA ASP A 481 0.05 -5.27 25.45
C ASP A 481 -0.10 -4.45 24.14
N ALA A 482 0.62 -4.83 23.09
CA ALA A 482 0.66 -4.06 21.85
C ALA A 482 -0.67 -4.15 21.08
N ASP A 483 -1.21 -2.99 20.69
CA ASP A 483 -2.40 -2.91 19.85
C ASP A 483 -2.04 -3.24 18.40
N VAL A 484 -2.43 -4.43 17.95
CA VAL A 484 -2.19 -4.94 16.60
C VAL A 484 -3.45 -5.58 16.05
N THR A 485 -3.96 -5.03 14.95
CA THR A 485 -5.13 -5.56 14.24
C THR A 485 -4.76 -5.89 12.80
N LEU A 486 -4.99 -7.14 12.40
CA LEU A 486 -4.80 -7.66 11.04
C LEU A 486 -6.14 -8.11 10.47
N VAL A 487 -6.52 -7.63 9.28
CA VAL A 487 -7.78 -7.96 8.65
C VAL A 487 -7.59 -8.34 7.18
N ASN A 488 -8.14 -9.46 6.73
CA ASN A 488 -8.02 -9.86 5.31
C ASN A 488 -6.57 -9.87 4.80
N MET A 489 -5.61 -10.19 5.67
CA MET A 489 -4.19 -10.18 5.30
C MET A 489 -3.83 -11.51 4.62
N VAL A 490 -3.08 -11.45 3.54
CA VAL A 490 -2.55 -12.65 2.85
C VAL A 490 -1.05 -12.74 3.13
N SER A 491 -0.64 -13.73 3.91
CA SER A 491 0.79 -13.99 4.14
C SER A 491 1.26 -15.25 3.41
N THR A 492 2.54 -15.29 3.05
CA THR A 492 3.19 -16.55 2.72
C THR A 492 4.11 -16.95 3.86
N LEU A 493 3.69 -17.99 4.59
CA LEU A 493 4.43 -18.68 5.65
C LEU A 493 4.46 -20.16 5.28
N TYR A 494 5.62 -20.82 5.38
CA TYR A 494 5.80 -22.15 4.78
C TYR A 494 5.11 -23.32 5.51
N SER A 495 4.63 -23.14 6.73
CA SER A 495 3.97 -24.25 7.47
C SER A 495 3.31 -23.83 8.78
N GLU A 496 3.33 -22.55 9.15
CA GLU A 496 2.91 -22.08 10.47
C GLU A 496 1.66 -21.20 10.37
N PRO A 497 0.77 -21.24 11.37
CA PRO A 497 -0.35 -20.31 11.45
C PRO A 497 0.17 -18.88 11.53
N LEU A 498 -0.58 -17.94 10.96
CA LEU A 498 -0.26 -16.52 11.10
C LEU A 498 -0.38 -16.09 12.56
N GLN A 499 0.65 -15.43 13.07
CA GLN A 499 0.69 -14.91 14.44
C GLN A 499 1.35 -13.54 14.47
N THR A 500 0.91 -12.70 15.41
CA THR A 500 1.63 -11.50 15.82
C THR A 500 2.46 -11.81 17.06
N THR A 501 3.65 -11.20 17.16
CA THR A 501 4.62 -11.54 18.20
C THR A 501 5.16 -10.31 18.92
N TYR A 502 5.70 -10.52 20.11
CA TYR A 502 6.45 -9.52 20.85
C TYR A 502 7.79 -10.06 21.33
N ARG A 503 8.75 -9.16 21.52
CA ARG A 503 10.08 -9.45 22.04
C ARG A 503 10.12 -9.26 23.55
N GLN A 504 10.57 -10.29 24.27
CA GLN A 504 10.79 -10.23 25.72
C GLN A 504 12.11 -9.52 26.06
N LYS A 505 12.28 -9.14 27.33
CA LYS A 505 13.51 -8.49 27.83
C LYS A 505 14.78 -9.34 27.65
N ASP A 506 14.64 -10.66 27.71
CA ASP A 506 15.73 -11.62 27.49
C ASP A 506 16.07 -11.83 25.99
N GLY A 507 15.34 -11.15 25.09
CA GLY A 507 15.51 -11.22 23.65
C GLY A 507 14.75 -12.36 22.96
N SER A 508 14.06 -13.22 23.71
CA SER A 508 13.16 -14.24 23.15
C SER A 508 11.92 -13.61 22.52
N VAL A 509 11.25 -14.34 21.63
CA VAL A 509 10.06 -13.89 20.91
C VAL A 509 8.90 -14.82 21.22
N LYS A 510 7.75 -14.26 21.56
CA LYS A 510 6.52 -14.99 21.90
C LYS A 510 5.31 -14.44 21.14
N PRO A 511 4.26 -15.25 20.89
CA PRO A 511 2.99 -14.74 20.39
C PRO A 511 2.42 -13.69 21.35
N LEU A 512 1.76 -12.66 20.81
CA LEU A 512 0.96 -11.75 21.62
C LEU A 512 -0.15 -12.53 22.35
N PRO A 513 -0.46 -12.20 23.63
CA PRO A 513 -1.54 -12.84 24.38
C PRO A 513 -2.89 -12.71 23.68
N GLU A 514 -3.19 -11.53 23.14
CA GLU A 514 -4.37 -11.27 22.32
C GLU A 514 -3.96 -11.20 20.84
N GLN A 515 -4.58 -12.05 20.02
CA GLN A 515 -4.34 -12.09 18.58
C GLN A 515 -5.47 -11.32 17.87
N GLY A 516 -5.22 -10.06 17.50
CA GLY A 516 -6.13 -9.25 16.68
C GLY A 516 -6.14 -9.67 15.21
N ILE A 517 -6.20 -10.97 14.91
CA ILE A 517 -6.09 -11.52 13.54
C ILE A 517 -7.46 -11.97 13.07
N HIS A 518 -7.98 -11.30 12.04
CA HIS A 518 -9.33 -11.51 11.53
C HIS A 518 -9.31 -11.86 10.04
N CYS A 519 -9.98 -12.94 9.67
CA CYS A 519 -10.17 -13.36 8.27
C CYS A 519 -8.86 -13.29 7.44
N SER A 520 -7.74 -13.79 7.97
CA SER A 520 -6.41 -13.66 7.35
C SER A 520 -5.82 -15.04 7.01
N TYR A 521 -4.91 -15.10 6.04
CA TYR A 521 -4.31 -16.33 5.53
C TYR A 521 -2.81 -16.43 5.85
N PRO A 522 -2.31 -17.59 6.32
CA PRO A 522 -3.09 -18.71 6.87
C PRO A 522 -3.90 -18.27 8.10
N LEU A 523 -5.07 -18.88 8.33
CA LEU A 523 -5.84 -18.56 9.53
C LEU A 523 -5.12 -19.09 10.78
N PRO A 524 -5.21 -18.36 11.91
CA PRO A 524 -4.71 -18.86 13.19
C PRO A 524 -5.50 -20.11 13.62
N GLU A 525 -4.88 -20.95 14.46
CA GLU A 525 -5.61 -22.04 15.13
C GLU A 525 -6.71 -21.45 16.00
N VAL A 526 -7.96 -21.84 15.74
CA VAL A 526 -9.06 -21.58 16.67
C VAL A 526 -8.85 -22.53 17.84
N LYS A 527 -8.56 -21.98 19.03
CA LYS A 527 -8.49 -22.75 20.27
C LYS A 527 -9.88 -23.16 20.74
#